data_AF-A0A354P2N2-F1
#
_entry.id   AF-A0A354P2N2-F1
#
_cell.length_a   1.000
_cell.length_b   1.000
_cell.length_c   1.000
_cell.angle_alpha   90.00
_cell.angle_beta   90.00
_cell.angle_gamma   90.00
#
_symmetry.space_group_name_H-M   'P 1'
#
loop_
_entity.id
_entity.type
_entity.pdbx_description
1 polymer ?
#
loop_
_entity_poly.entity_id
_entity_poly.type
_entity_poly.pdbx_seq_one_letter_code
_entity_poly.pdbx_strand_id
1 'polypeptide(L)'
;MDTQTESTISPTSVPISAPIPQSLLVVVSQIREIWHPPIDTTWQWQLIGQPTDASFDVDMYDIDLFDNESSLVADLQIQGRKVVCYLNAGGWENWRPDA
;
A
#
# COMPACT_ATOMS: atom_id res chain seq x y z
N MET A 1 64.29 21.47 -38.18
CA MET A 1 64.04 22.19 -36.93
C MET A 1 62.78 21.60 -36.35
N ASP A 2 62.86 21.11 -35.12
CA ASP A 2 61.79 20.76 -34.16
C ASP A 2 62.26 19.56 -33.32
N THR A 3 63.17 19.80 -32.36
CA THR A 3 62.97 19.95 -30.90
C THR A 3 62.72 18.62 -30.18
N GLN A 4 63.67 18.26 -29.31
CA GLN A 4 63.65 17.10 -28.40
C GLN A 4 62.57 17.25 -27.33
N THR A 5 62.03 16.14 -26.81
CA THR A 5 61.76 16.03 -25.36
C THR A 5 61.73 14.56 -24.91
N GLU A 6 62.68 14.21 -24.06
CA GLU A 6 62.73 12.98 -23.26
C GLU A 6 61.80 13.13 -22.05
N SER A 7 61.09 12.07 -21.65
CA SER A 7 60.25 12.09 -20.45
C SER A 7 60.62 10.95 -19.51
N THR A 8 61.22 11.35 -18.39
CA THR A 8 61.53 10.58 -17.19
C THR A 8 60.25 10.00 -16.57
N ILE A 9 60.23 8.70 -16.26
CA ILE A 9 59.15 8.04 -15.52
C ILE A 9 59.51 7.99 -14.04
N SER A 10 58.67 8.55 -13.17
CA SER A 10 58.75 8.41 -11.70
C SER A 10 57.62 7.46 -11.22
N PRO A 11 57.80 6.69 -10.14
CA PRO A 11 56.85 5.65 -9.74
C PRO A 11 55.78 6.23 -8.82
N THR A 12 54.50 5.90 -9.01
CA THR A 12 53.45 6.30 -8.06
C THR A 12 52.33 5.26 -7.97
N SER A 13 52.27 4.65 -6.77
CA SER A 13 51.19 3.99 -6.02
C SER A 13 49.94 3.44 -6.75
N VAL A 14 49.66 2.16 -6.49
CA VAL A 14 48.40 1.47 -6.77
C VAL A 14 47.24 2.10 -5.96
N PRO A 15 46.10 2.46 -6.56
CA PRO A 15 44.92 2.81 -5.81
C PRO A 15 44.16 1.56 -5.33
N ILE A 16 43.93 1.53 -4.03
CA ILE A 16 43.03 0.65 -3.29
C ILE A 16 41.57 1.09 -3.58
N SER A 17 40.73 0.18 -4.06
CA SER A 17 39.34 -0.06 -3.61
C SER A 17 38.53 -0.72 -4.74
N ALA A 18 38.19 -2.00 -4.59
CA ALA A 18 37.24 -2.68 -5.46
C ALA A 18 35.80 -2.41 -4.98
N PRO A 19 34.81 -2.25 -5.87
CA PRO A 19 33.42 -2.02 -5.46
C PRO A 19 32.83 -3.28 -4.81
N ILE A 20 32.15 -3.08 -3.68
CA ILE A 20 31.42 -4.11 -2.91
C ILE A 20 30.24 -4.61 -3.77
N PRO A 21 30.00 -5.95 -3.87
CA PRO A 21 28.88 -6.47 -4.65
C PRO A 21 27.53 -6.08 -4.03
N GLN A 22 26.66 -5.48 -4.85
CA GLN A 22 25.29 -5.05 -4.51
C GLN A 22 24.32 -6.24 -4.34
N SER A 23 24.66 -7.21 -3.50
CA SER A 23 23.65 -8.17 -3.02
C SER A 23 23.03 -7.63 -1.73
N LEU A 24 22.34 -6.50 -1.85
CA LEU A 24 21.31 -6.16 -0.88
C LEU A 24 20.08 -6.92 -1.35
N LEU A 25 19.91 -8.15 -0.85
CA LEU A 25 18.60 -8.79 -0.83
C LEU A 25 17.67 -7.80 -0.14
N VAL A 26 16.93 -7.05 -0.95
CA VAL A 26 15.85 -6.20 -0.48
C VAL A 26 14.82 -7.16 0.07
N VAL A 27 14.92 -7.45 1.37
CA VAL A 27 13.78 -7.93 2.14
C VAL A 27 12.83 -6.74 2.14
N VAL A 28 11.98 -6.65 1.11
CA VAL A 28 10.83 -5.74 1.13
C VAL A 28 9.96 -6.28 2.24
N SER A 29 10.18 -5.77 3.46
CA SER A 29 9.11 -5.68 4.42
C SER A 29 8.01 -4.93 3.69
N GLN A 30 6.96 -5.64 3.30
CA GLN A 30 5.74 -5.06 2.78
C GLN A 30 5.16 -4.27 3.94
N ILE A 31 5.68 -3.06 4.15
CA ILE A 31 5.01 -2.06 4.96
C ILE A 31 3.68 -1.84 4.25
N ARG A 32 2.63 -2.52 4.72
CA ARG A 32 1.27 -2.17 4.34
C ARG A 32 1.13 -0.73 4.76
N GLU A 33 1.05 0.15 3.78
CA GLU A 33 0.77 1.55 4.02
C GLU A 33 -0.52 1.60 4.82
N ILE A 34 -0.43 2.11 6.05
CA ILE A 34 -1.59 2.32 6.88
C ILE A 34 -2.40 3.42 6.18
N TRP A 35 -3.61 3.06 5.76
CA TRP A 35 -4.49 4.03 5.13
C TRP A 35 -4.84 5.14 6.13
N HIS A 36 -4.53 6.38 5.73
CA HIS A 36 -4.88 7.58 6.47
C HIS A 36 -5.81 8.41 5.56
N PRO A 37 -7.14 8.38 5.79
CA PRO A 37 -8.07 9.12 4.93
C PRO A 37 -7.78 10.63 4.99
N PRO A 38 -7.82 11.33 3.83
CA PRO A 38 -7.96 12.78 3.81
C PRO A 38 -9.19 13.24 4.59
N ILE A 39 -9.16 14.46 5.14
CA ILE A 39 -10.28 15.01 5.93
C ILE A 39 -11.57 15.18 5.11
N ASP A 40 -11.44 15.27 3.79
CA ASP A 40 -12.49 15.44 2.80
C ASP A 40 -12.90 14.13 2.12
N THR A 41 -12.48 12.97 2.65
CA THR A 41 -12.90 11.65 2.15
C THR A 41 -14.42 11.57 2.07
N THR A 42 -14.93 11.40 0.85
CA THR A 42 -16.36 11.17 0.63
C THR A 42 -16.72 9.74 0.97
N TRP A 43 -17.91 9.52 1.53
CA TRP A 43 -18.28 8.20 2.02
C TRP A 43 -19.77 7.90 1.91
N GLN A 44 -20.06 6.62 1.74
CA GLN A 44 -21.39 6.03 1.85
C GLN A 44 -21.42 5.08 3.03
N TRP A 45 -22.49 5.15 3.82
CA TRP A 45 -22.72 4.30 4.99
C TRP A 45 -24.04 3.56 4.87
N GLN A 46 -23.98 2.23 4.84
CA GLN A 46 -25.17 1.40 4.71
C GLN A 46 -25.04 0.11 5.51
N LEU A 47 -25.69 0.07 6.67
CA LEU A 47 -25.72 -1.13 7.54
C LEU A 47 -27.00 -1.96 7.36
N ILE A 48 -28.01 -1.44 6.67
CA ILE A 48 -29.30 -2.10 6.47
C ILE A 48 -29.80 -1.90 5.04
N GLY A 49 -30.85 -2.63 4.66
CA GLY A 49 -31.49 -2.48 3.36
C GLY A 49 -30.68 -3.11 2.22
N GLN A 50 -30.10 -4.29 2.46
CA GLN A 50 -29.31 -5.02 1.47
C GLN A 50 -30.10 -5.28 0.16
N PRO A 51 -29.42 -5.34 -1.01
CA PRO A 51 -27.97 -5.20 -1.17
C PRO A 51 -27.47 -3.76 -0.97
N THR A 52 -26.20 -3.62 -0.60
CA THR A 52 -25.51 -2.32 -0.55
C THR A 52 -25.66 -1.60 -1.89
N ASP A 53 -26.15 -0.36 -1.86
CA ASP A 53 -26.22 0.50 -3.04
C ASP A 53 -24.83 1.05 -3.37
N ALA A 54 -24.14 0.37 -4.29
CA ALA A 54 -22.81 0.73 -4.76
C ALA A 54 -22.83 1.72 -5.95
N SER A 55 -23.95 2.42 -6.20
CA SER A 55 -24.05 3.40 -7.29
C SER A 55 -23.43 4.77 -6.95
N PHE A 56 -23.13 5.02 -5.67
CA PHE A 56 -22.53 6.28 -5.23
C PHE A 56 -21.06 6.38 -5.63
N ASP A 57 -20.69 7.51 -6.22
CA ASP A 57 -19.28 7.81 -6.49
C ASP A 57 -18.62 8.45 -5.26
N VAL A 58 -18.09 7.60 -4.38
CA VAL A 58 -17.44 7.99 -3.12
C VAL A 58 -16.12 7.24 -2.91
N ASP A 59 -15.21 7.85 -2.14
CA ASP A 59 -13.87 7.32 -1.86
C ASP A 59 -13.90 6.07 -0.97
N MET A 60 -14.88 6.00 -0.07
CA MET A 60 -14.99 4.94 0.94
C MET A 60 -16.43 4.47 1.17
N TYR A 61 -16.60 3.17 1.38
CA TYR A 61 -17.85 2.55 1.79
C TYR A 61 -17.72 1.97 3.22
N ASP A 62 -18.68 2.25 4.09
CA ASP A 62 -18.82 1.62 5.41
C ASP A 62 -20.08 0.75 5.39
N ILE A 63 -19.87 -0.56 5.46
CA ILE A 63 -20.88 -1.60 5.25
C ILE A 63 -20.85 -2.61 6.38
N ASP A 64 -21.98 -3.26 6.63
CA ASP A 64 -22.06 -4.30 7.66
C ASP A 64 -21.13 -5.48 7.34
N LEU A 65 -20.38 -5.95 8.35
CA LEU A 65 -19.42 -7.05 8.20
C LEU A 65 -20.07 -8.39 7.81
N PHE A 66 -21.27 -8.68 8.32
CA PHE A 66 -21.91 -9.99 8.17
C PHE A 66 -22.89 -10.03 7.01
N ASP A 67 -23.56 -8.93 6.71
CA ASP A 67 -24.64 -8.88 5.71
C ASP A 67 -24.14 -8.61 4.28
N ASN A 68 -22.83 -8.68 4.03
CA ASN A 68 -22.21 -8.44 2.73
C ASN A 68 -21.26 -9.57 2.32
N GLU A 69 -21.30 -9.92 1.04
CA GLU A 69 -20.41 -10.91 0.46
C GLU A 69 -19.01 -10.33 0.22
N SER A 70 -17.97 -11.17 0.35
CA SER A 70 -16.59 -10.77 0.07
C SER A 70 -16.35 -10.30 -1.37
N SER A 71 -17.19 -10.73 -2.32
CA SER A 71 -17.15 -10.26 -3.71
C SER A 71 -17.48 -8.77 -3.83
N LEU A 72 -18.45 -8.26 -3.07
CA LEU A 72 -18.76 -6.82 -3.05
C LEU A 72 -17.54 -6.01 -2.59
N VAL A 73 -16.86 -6.48 -1.53
CA VAL A 73 -15.65 -5.84 -1.01
C VAL A 73 -14.56 -5.82 -2.09
N ALA A 74 -14.35 -6.94 -2.79
CA ALA A 74 -13.38 -7.03 -3.87
C ALA A 74 -13.73 -6.09 -5.02
N ASP A 75 -15.00 -6.02 -5.42
CA ASP A 75 -15.46 -5.16 -6.51
C ASP A 75 -15.26 -3.66 -6.19
N LEU A 76 -15.55 -3.25 -4.96
CA LEU A 76 -15.30 -1.88 -4.50
C LEU A 76 -13.79 -1.57 -4.47
N GLN A 77 -12.96 -2.51 -4.03
CA GLN A 77 -11.50 -2.34 -4.00
C GLN A 77 -10.89 -2.29 -5.41
N ILE A 78 -11.40 -3.06 -6.36
CA ILE A 78 -11.00 -3.01 -7.78
C ILE A 78 -11.31 -1.64 -8.38
N GLN A 79 -12.41 -1.01 -7.96
CA GLN A 79 -12.77 0.37 -8.33
C GLN A 79 -11.90 1.43 -7.61
N GLY A 80 -10.93 1.03 -6.79
CA GLY A 80 -10.06 1.95 -6.05
C GLY A 80 -10.67 2.49 -4.76
N ARG A 81 -11.87 2.02 -4.38
CA ARG A 81 -12.57 2.48 -3.18
C ARG A 81 -12.05 1.78 -1.93
N LYS A 82 -12.09 2.46 -0.79
CA LYS A 82 -11.80 1.87 0.52
C LYS A 82 -13.07 1.28 1.10
N VAL A 83 -12.95 0.20 1.88
CA VAL A 83 -14.08 -0.47 2.51
C VAL A 83 -13.80 -0.63 4.00
N VAL A 84 -14.70 -0.12 4.82
CA VAL A 84 -14.77 -0.33 6.27
C VAL A 84 -15.88 -1.35 6.52
N CYS A 85 -15.58 -2.38 7.30
CA CYS A 85 -16.56 -3.38 7.69
C CYS A 85 -17.00 -3.13 9.14
N TYR A 86 -18.23 -2.67 9.32
CA TYR A 86 -18.80 -2.35 10.62
C TYR A 86 -19.01 -3.62 11.46
N LEU A 87 -18.58 -3.55 12.73
CA LEU A 87 -18.83 -4.56 13.76
C LEU A 87 -19.16 -3.87 15.08
N ASN A 88 -20.18 -4.34 15.79
CA ASN A 88 -20.42 -3.92 17.16
C ASN A 88 -19.54 -4.70 18.14
N ALA A 89 -18.39 -4.13 18.51
CA ALA A 89 -17.47 -4.77 19.45
C ALA A 89 -17.88 -4.65 20.94
N GLY A 90 -18.93 -3.89 21.24
CA GLY A 90 -19.34 -3.58 22.63
C GLY A 90 -20.74 -4.07 23.01
N GLY A 91 -21.48 -4.67 22.08
CA GLY A 91 -22.86 -5.10 22.27
C GLY A 91 -23.08 -6.54 21.84
N TRP A 92 -24.18 -7.11 22.34
CA TRP A 92 -24.67 -8.41 21.89
C TRP A 92 -25.79 -8.21 20.88
N GLU A 93 -25.65 -8.81 19.70
CA GLU A 93 -26.62 -8.75 18.62
C GLU A 93 -27.15 -10.17 18.35
N ASN A 94 -28.30 -10.52 18.93
CA ASN A 94 -28.81 -11.90 18.95
C ASN A 94 -29.26 -12.46 17.58
N TRP A 95 -29.20 -11.64 16.53
CA TRP A 95 -29.46 -12.03 15.15
C TRP A 95 -28.17 -12.32 14.35
N ARG A 96 -26.99 -12.13 14.94
CA ARG A 96 -25.71 -12.40 14.28
C ARG A 96 -25.41 -13.90 14.24
N PRO A 97 -24.66 -14.37 13.23
CA PRO A 97 -24.29 -15.78 13.11
C PRO A 97 -23.28 -16.25 14.17
N ASP A 98 -22.63 -15.33 14.88
CA ASP A 98 -21.67 -15.58 15.95
C ASP A 98 -22.22 -15.34 17.37
N ALA A 99 -23.55 -15.22 17.48
CA ALA A 99 -24.28 -15.21 18.75
C ALA A 99 -24.49 -16.62 19.35
#